data_AF-A0A0E3NTP9-F1
#
_entry.id   AF-A0A0E3NTP9-F1
#
_cell.length_a   1.000
_cell.length_b   1.000
_cell.length_c   1.000
_cell.angle_alpha   90.00
_cell.angle_beta   90.00
_cell.angle_gamma   90.00
#
_symmetry.space_group_name_H-M   'P 1'
#
loop_
_entity.id
_entity.type
_entity.pdbx_description
1 polymer ?
#
loop_
_entity_poly.entity_id
_entity_poly.type
_entity_poly.pdbx_seq_one_letter_code
_entity_poly.pdbx_strand_id
1 'polypeptide(L)'
;MENLKRKAFIGASILVLLLSVFFVVRFITNPYYIVGPPTPLFCIRNMDEGAHELRVEVFDSENNSVLNETYELAPGEKISYPKPFRSREMGVQMVDYTFKFTLDGRFTETYSTKVDSWGTVEVELYADYAEGQPLSIVETAV
;
A
#
# COMPACT_ATOMS: atom_id res chain seq x y z
N MET A 1 -2.56 49.23 -31.83
CA MET A 1 -1.63 48.51 -30.92
C MET A 1 -2.24 48.22 -29.55
N GLU A 2 -3.03 49.13 -28.96
CA GLU A 2 -3.65 48.95 -27.63
C GLU A 2 -4.69 47.83 -27.55
N ASN A 3 -5.52 47.65 -28.57
CA ASN A 3 -6.51 46.56 -28.61
C ASN A 3 -5.86 45.15 -28.61
N LEU A 4 -4.67 45.02 -29.18
CA LEU A 4 -3.92 43.76 -29.16
C LEU A 4 -3.36 43.48 -27.76
N LYS A 5 -2.79 44.50 -27.10
CA LYS A 5 -2.30 44.41 -25.72
C LYS A 5 -3.42 44.05 -24.74
N ARG A 6 -4.60 44.66 -24.90
CA ARG A 6 -5.78 44.37 -24.06
C ARG A 6 -6.29 42.93 -24.26
N LYS A 7 -6.40 42.45 -25.50
CA LYS A 7 -6.79 41.05 -25.78
C LYS A 7 -5.78 40.05 -25.23
N ALA A 8 -4.48 40.35 -25.36
CA ALA A 8 -3.42 39.52 -24.81
C ALA A 8 -3.46 39.46 -23.27
N PHE A 9 -3.70 40.61 -22.61
CA PHE A 9 -3.84 40.66 -21.15
C PHE A 9 -5.03 39.83 -20.65
N ILE A 10 -6.21 39.97 -21.28
CA ILE A 10 -7.40 39.18 -20.95
C ILE A 10 -7.13 37.69 -21.15
N GLY A 11 -6.51 37.31 -22.27
CA GLY A 11 -6.15 35.92 -22.55
C GLY A 11 -5.19 35.33 -21.51
N ALA A 12 -4.16 36.10 -21.12
CA ALA A 12 -3.22 35.69 -20.09
C ALA A 12 -3.90 35.55 -18.72
N SER A 13 -4.79 36.48 -18.34
CA SER A 13 -5.55 36.37 -17.09
C SER A 13 -6.45 35.14 -17.05
N ILE A 14 -7.13 34.82 -18.16
CA ILE A 14 -7.96 33.60 -18.25
C ILE A 14 -7.09 32.35 -18.13
N LEU A 15 -5.93 32.31 -18.79
CA LEU A 15 -5.01 31.18 -18.70
C LEU A 15 -4.52 30.96 -17.27
N VAL A 16 -4.13 32.03 -16.57
CA VAL A 16 -3.70 31.96 -15.17
C VAL A 16 -4.82 31.44 -14.27
N LEU A 17 -6.06 31.90 -14.50
CA LEU A 17 -7.22 31.41 -13.75
C LEU A 17 -7.49 29.92 -14.01
N LEU A 18 -7.41 29.46 -15.26
CA LEU A 18 -7.58 28.04 -15.57
C LEU A 18 -6.51 27.17 -14.94
N LEU A 19 -5.25 27.63 -14.95
CA LEU A 19 -4.15 26.93 -14.30
C LEU A 19 -4.35 26.88 -12.79
N SER A 20 -4.73 27.99 -12.14
CA SER A 20 -4.94 28.00 -10.69
C SER A 20 -6.08 27.06 -10.27
N VAL A 21 -7.20 27.06 -11.01
CA VAL A 21 -8.30 26.11 -10.79
C VAL A 21 -7.83 24.67 -10.98
N PHE A 22 -7.07 24.39 -12.03
CA PHE A 22 -6.51 23.05 -12.27
C PHE A 22 -5.62 22.58 -11.10
N PHE A 23 -4.72 23.43 -10.60
CA PHE A 23 -3.86 23.09 -9.47
C PHE A 23 -4.66 22.89 -8.18
N VAL A 24 -5.65 23.73 -7.90
CA VAL A 24 -6.53 23.58 -6.73
C VAL A 24 -7.32 22.27 -6.81
N VAL A 25 -7.93 21.96 -7.96
CA VAL A 25 -8.65 20.70 -8.16
C VAL A 25 -7.72 19.49 -7.97
N ARG A 26 -6.50 19.54 -8.52
CA ARG A 26 -5.51 18.47 -8.35
C ARG A 26 -5.04 18.33 -6.91
N PHE A 27 -4.91 19.44 -6.18
CA PHE A 27 -4.51 19.43 -4.79
C PHE A 27 -5.62 18.84 -3.90
N ILE A 28 -6.87 19.20 -4.14
CA ILE A 28 -8.04 18.67 -3.39
C ILE A 28 -8.29 17.20 -3.71
N THR A 29 -8.15 16.79 -4.98
CA THR A 29 -8.45 15.42 -5.42
C THR A 29 -7.32 14.43 -5.16
N ASN A 30 -6.12 14.91 -4.81
CA ASN A 30 -4.97 14.05 -4.57
C ASN A 30 -4.44 14.19 -3.14
N PRO A 31 -4.94 13.38 -2.18
CA PRO A 31 -4.49 13.43 -0.79
C PRO A 31 -3.00 13.07 -0.61
N TYR A 32 -2.34 12.51 -1.64
CA TYR A 32 -0.90 12.22 -1.60
C TYR A 32 -0.03 13.47 -1.41
N TYR A 33 -0.53 14.67 -1.71
CA TYR A 33 0.21 15.89 -1.44
C TYR A 33 0.28 16.26 0.06
N ILE A 34 -0.60 15.70 0.88
CA ILE A 34 -0.65 15.96 2.33
C ILE A 34 -0.07 14.78 3.11
N VAL A 35 -0.57 13.56 2.84
CA VAL A 35 -0.24 12.35 3.61
C VAL A 35 0.92 11.56 2.98
N GLY A 36 1.30 11.89 1.74
CA GLY A 36 2.30 11.14 0.99
C GLY A 36 1.70 9.99 0.17
N PRO A 37 2.53 9.28 -0.63
CA PRO A 37 2.06 8.17 -1.46
C PRO A 37 1.51 7.00 -0.62
N PRO A 38 0.71 6.10 -1.21
CA PRO A 38 0.23 4.90 -0.54
C PRO A 38 1.38 4.05 0.00
N THR A 39 1.18 3.46 1.17
CA THR A 39 2.09 2.47 1.74
C THR A 39 1.93 1.11 1.03
N PRO A 40 2.87 0.16 1.20
CA PRO A 40 2.71 -1.20 0.71
C PRO A 40 1.43 -1.87 1.24
N LEU A 41 0.96 -2.93 0.57
CA LEU A 41 -0.17 -3.73 1.06
C LEU A 41 0.25 -4.52 2.30
N PHE A 42 1.39 -5.18 2.19
CA PHE A 42 2.05 -5.85 3.29
C PHE A 42 3.55 -5.66 3.22
N CYS A 43 4.19 -5.85 4.36
CA CYS A 43 5.62 -5.91 4.51
C CYS A 43 5.97 -7.13 5.36
N ILE A 44 6.94 -7.93 4.92
CA ILE A 44 7.42 -9.08 5.67
C ILE A 44 8.88 -8.85 6.02
N ARG A 45 9.26 -9.23 7.23
CA ARG A 45 10.64 -9.20 7.69
C ARG A 45 11.00 -10.48 8.41
N ASN A 46 12.13 -11.05 8.05
CA ASN A 46 12.73 -12.13 8.82
C ASN A 46 13.57 -11.54 9.96
N MET A 47 13.15 -11.73 11.21
CA MET A 47 13.89 -11.28 12.39
C MET A 47 14.83 -12.35 12.96
N ASP A 48 14.90 -13.51 12.30
CA ASP A 48 15.65 -14.67 12.77
C ASP A 48 17.05 -14.75 12.20
N GLU A 49 17.86 -15.60 12.84
CA GLU A 49 19.19 -15.96 12.37
C GLU A 49 19.16 -17.02 11.25
N GLY A 50 18.01 -17.68 11.05
CA GLY A 50 17.79 -18.69 10.02
C GLY A 50 17.13 -18.11 8.77
N ALA A 51 17.38 -18.75 7.61
CA ALA A 51 16.59 -18.48 6.41
C ALA A 51 15.26 -19.24 6.48
N HIS A 52 14.18 -18.60 6.05
CA HIS A 52 12.84 -19.17 6.09
C HIS A 52 12.13 -19.04 4.74
N GLU A 53 11.29 -20.03 4.44
CA GLU A 53 10.37 -19.98 3.30
C GLU A 53 9.01 -19.48 3.78
N LEU A 54 8.51 -18.39 3.21
CA LEU A 54 7.17 -17.88 3.48
C LEU A 54 6.34 -17.84 2.20
N ARG A 55 5.29 -18.66 2.15
CA ARG A 55 4.26 -18.55 1.12
C ARG A 55 3.16 -17.58 1.55
N VAL A 56 2.86 -16.64 0.66
CA VAL A 56 1.88 -15.57 0.88
C VAL A 56 0.79 -15.69 -0.17
N GLU A 57 -0.43 -15.96 0.30
CA GLU A 57 -1.64 -15.93 -0.51
C GLU A 57 -2.50 -14.75 -0.06
N VAL A 58 -2.94 -13.91 -1.01
CA VAL A 58 -3.82 -12.76 -0.73
C VAL A 58 -5.06 -12.89 -1.57
N PHE A 59 -6.21 -12.74 -0.92
CA PHE A 59 -7.53 -12.78 -1.55
C PHE A 59 -8.27 -11.47 -1.30
N ASP A 60 -9.02 -11.00 -2.29
CA ASP A 60 -9.92 -9.86 -2.13
C ASP A 60 -11.25 -10.27 -1.46
N SER A 61 -12.15 -9.31 -1.26
CA SER A 61 -13.48 -9.51 -0.66
C SER A 61 -14.36 -10.51 -1.40
N GLU A 62 -14.12 -10.72 -2.69
CA GLU A 62 -14.84 -11.68 -3.54
C GLU A 62 -14.12 -13.04 -3.60
N ASN A 63 -13.08 -13.22 -2.79
CA ASN A 63 -12.23 -14.40 -2.73
C ASN A 63 -11.45 -14.65 -4.04
N ASN A 64 -11.24 -13.62 -4.86
CA ASN A 64 -10.34 -13.69 -6.01
C ASN A 64 -8.88 -13.62 -5.52
N SER A 65 -8.00 -14.43 -6.12
CA SER A 65 -6.58 -14.37 -5.81
C SER A 65 -5.95 -13.07 -6.33
N VAL A 66 -5.39 -12.29 -5.42
CA VAL A 66 -4.64 -11.05 -5.68
C VAL A 66 -3.14 -11.35 -5.74
N LEU A 67 -2.68 -12.30 -4.92
CA LEU A 67 -1.30 -12.76 -4.87
C LEU A 67 -1.26 -14.23 -4.45
N ASN A 68 -0.29 -14.98 -4.99
CA ASN A 68 0.06 -16.31 -4.55
C ASN A 68 1.54 -16.55 -4.89
N GLU A 69 2.42 -16.18 -3.98
CA GLU A 69 3.87 -16.22 -4.19
C GLU A 69 4.56 -16.85 -2.98
N THR A 70 5.74 -17.42 -3.22
CA THR A 70 6.61 -17.96 -2.17
C THR A 70 7.90 -17.18 -2.15
N TYR A 71 8.31 -16.75 -0.95
CA TYR A 71 9.52 -15.96 -0.73
C TYR A 71 10.50 -16.75 0.14
N GLU A 72 11.75 -16.83 -0.29
CA GLU A 72 12.87 -17.24 0.56
C GLU A 72 13.45 -15.99 1.21
N LEU A 73 13.47 -15.94 2.54
CA LEU A 73 13.88 -14.77 3.31
C LEU A 73 15.14 -15.08 4.11
N ALA A 74 16.24 -14.42 3.77
CA ALA A 74 17.47 -14.48 4.54
C ALA A 74 17.33 -13.75 5.90
N PRO A 75 18.22 -14.01 6.86
CA PRO A 75 18.26 -13.30 8.15
C PRO A 75 18.26 -11.78 7.98
N GLY A 76 17.30 -11.10 8.61
CA GLY A 76 17.15 -9.64 8.53
C GLY A 76 16.54 -9.11 7.23
N GLU A 77 16.24 -9.98 6.25
CA GLU A 77 15.67 -9.58 4.97
C GLU A 77 14.26 -9.02 5.14
N LYS A 78 13.95 -7.98 4.37
CA LYS A 78 12.67 -7.30 4.35
C LYS A 78 12.15 -7.23 2.93
N ILE A 79 10.94 -7.72 2.71
CA ILE A 79 10.22 -7.62 1.45
C ILE A 79 8.95 -6.80 1.62
N SER A 80 8.55 -6.10 0.57
CA SER A 80 7.33 -5.30 0.60
C SER A 80 6.58 -5.48 -0.71
N TYR A 81 5.28 -5.75 -0.62
CA TYR A 81 4.44 -5.91 -1.79
C TYR A 81 3.55 -4.68 -2.00
N PRO A 82 3.62 -4.06 -3.19
CA PRO A 82 2.80 -2.90 -3.48
C PRO A 82 1.30 -3.22 -3.52
N LYS A 83 0.48 -2.25 -3.12
CA LYS A 83 -0.98 -2.32 -3.35
C LYS A 83 -1.31 -2.43 -4.85
N PRO A 84 -2.29 -3.27 -5.24
CA PRO A 84 -2.81 -3.33 -6.61
C PRO A 84 -3.25 -1.96 -7.13
N PHE A 85 -3.20 -1.75 -8.45
CA PHE A 85 -3.51 -0.44 -9.05
C PHE A 85 -4.93 0.06 -8.70
N ARG A 86 -5.93 -0.84 -8.64
CA ARG A 86 -7.31 -0.48 -8.25
C ARG A 86 -7.41 0.07 -6.82
N SER A 87 -6.60 -0.44 -5.87
CA SER A 87 -6.57 0.11 -4.49
C SER A 87 -5.68 1.35 -4.35
N ARG A 88 -5.02 1.78 -5.44
CA ARG A 88 -4.35 3.09 -5.55
C ARG A 88 -5.26 4.16 -6.16
N GLU A 89 -6.38 3.79 -6.78
CA GLU A 89 -7.34 4.78 -7.31
C GLU A 89 -8.23 5.28 -6.17
N MET A 90 -7.89 6.46 -5.65
CA MET A 90 -8.69 7.30 -4.74
C MET A 90 -9.14 6.69 -3.39
N GLY A 91 -8.47 7.17 -2.34
CA GLY A 91 -9.12 7.81 -1.19
C GLY A 91 -10.08 6.98 -0.33
N VAL A 92 -9.57 6.50 0.81
CA VAL A 92 -10.35 6.09 2.00
C VAL A 92 -11.27 4.88 1.81
N GLN A 93 -11.23 4.20 0.66
CA GLN A 93 -11.93 2.93 0.54
C GLN A 93 -11.12 1.83 1.22
N MET A 94 -11.56 1.47 2.42
CA MET A 94 -11.12 0.27 3.12
C MET A 94 -11.52 -0.94 2.29
N VAL A 95 -10.52 -1.68 1.80
CA VAL A 95 -10.74 -2.91 1.03
C VAL A 95 -10.50 -4.10 1.96
N ASP A 96 -11.48 -5.00 2.03
CA ASP A 96 -11.34 -6.26 2.74
C ASP A 96 -10.35 -7.17 2.00
N TYR A 97 -9.33 -7.61 2.72
CA TYR A 97 -8.35 -8.59 2.26
C TYR A 97 -8.28 -9.76 3.24
N THR A 98 -8.07 -10.95 2.68
CA THR A 98 -7.69 -12.14 3.45
C THR A 98 -6.29 -12.55 3.06
N PHE A 99 -5.39 -12.52 4.04
CA PHE A 99 -4.01 -12.95 3.92
C PHE A 99 -3.89 -14.35 4.50
N LYS A 100 -3.15 -15.20 3.81
CA LYS A 100 -2.78 -16.52 4.31
C LYS A 100 -1.29 -16.68 4.17
N PHE A 101 -0.63 -16.84 5.31
CA PHE A 101 0.81 -16.97 5.45
C PHE A 101 1.13 -18.41 5.81
N THR A 102 1.97 -19.07 5.01
CA THR A 102 2.45 -20.43 5.30
C THR A 102 3.96 -20.40 5.45
N LEU A 103 4.46 -20.58 6.67
CA LEU A 103 5.88 -20.61 7.02
C LEU A 103 6.42 -22.04 6.95
N ASP A 104 7.51 -22.22 6.21
CA ASP A 104 8.25 -23.47 6.00
C ASP A 104 7.36 -24.68 5.65
N GLY A 105 6.23 -24.43 4.97
CA GLY A 105 5.22 -25.43 4.64
C GLY A 105 4.49 -26.07 5.82
N ARG A 106 4.69 -25.58 7.05
CA ARG A 106 4.21 -26.21 8.29
C ARG A 106 3.21 -25.36 9.05
N PHE A 107 3.50 -24.09 9.23
CA PHE A 107 2.68 -23.19 10.05
C PHE A 107 1.88 -22.29 9.13
N THR A 108 0.55 -22.40 9.19
CA THR A 108 -0.35 -21.59 8.37
C THR A 108 -1.19 -20.69 9.26
N GLU A 109 -1.09 -19.38 9.06
CA GLU A 109 -1.93 -18.38 9.72
C GLU A 109 -2.77 -17.66 8.67
N THR A 110 -4.04 -17.43 8.99
CA THR A 110 -4.97 -16.68 8.14
C THR A 110 -5.42 -15.44 8.87
N TYR A 111 -5.26 -14.29 8.23
CA TYR A 111 -5.55 -12.98 8.79
C TYR A 111 -6.42 -12.19 7.82
N SER A 112 -7.59 -11.77 8.27
CA SER A 112 -8.50 -10.93 7.48
C SER A 112 -8.58 -9.55 8.11
N THR A 113 -8.34 -8.51 7.30
CA THR A 113 -8.48 -7.12 7.73
C THR A 113 -8.91 -6.21 6.58
N LYS A 114 -9.26 -4.99 6.92
CA LYS A 114 -9.60 -3.92 5.99
C LYS A 114 -8.40 -3.00 5.84
N VAL A 115 -7.79 -2.99 4.66
CA VAL A 115 -6.61 -2.15 4.38
C VAL A 115 -7.04 -0.95 3.54
N ASP A 116 -6.78 0.25 4.05
CA ASP A 116 -6.91 1.50 3.27
C ASP A 116 -5.60 1.83 2.52
N SER A 117 -5.53 2.97 1.82
CA SER A 117 -4.34 3.35 1.03
C SER A 117 -3.05 3.51 1.86
N TRP A 118 -3.11 3.84 3.14
CA TRP A 118 -1.96 4.09 4.01
C TRP A 118 -1.77 3.04 5.12
N GLY A 119 -2.70 2.09 5.27
CA GLY A 119 -2.54 0.90 6.10
C GLY A 119 -1.61 -0.14 5.47
N THR A 120 -0.77 -0.77 6.28
CA THR A 120 0.11 -1.86 5.88
C THR A 120 0.02 -3.00 6.89
N VAL A 121 -0.10 -4.23 6.38
CA VAL A 121 0.05 -5.43 7.21
C VAL A 121 1.53 -5.75 7.35
N GLU A 122 2.07 -5.56 8.54
CA GLU A 122 3.43 -5.94 8.89
C GLU A 122 3.45 -7.37 9.43
N VAL A 123 4.35 -8.19 8.88
CA VAL A 123 4.56 -9.58 9.25
C VAL A 123 6.01 -9.75 9.64
N GLU A 124 6.25 -10.19 10.86
CA GLU A 124 7.60 -10.48 11.35
C GLU A 124 7.70 -11.98 11.68
N LEU A 125 8.77 -12.60 11.16
CA LEU A 125 9.12 -13.99 11.44
C LEU A 125 10.06 -14.03 12.64
N TYR A 126 9.69 -14.78 13.67
CA TYR A 126 10.49 -14.98 14.88
C TYR A 126 10.68 -16.49 15.17
N ALA A 127 11.89 -16.88 15.53
CA ALA A 127 12.33 -18.24 15.78
C ALA A 127 11.98 -18.67 17.20
N ASP A 128 11.99 -17.70 18.13
CA ASP A 128 11.87 -17.92 19.56
C ASP A 128 10.70 -17.11 20.15
N TYR A 129 9.46 -17.55 19.88
CA TYR A 129 8.33 -17.25 20.76
C TYR A 129 7.91 -18.51 21.53
N ALA A 130 7.82 -18.37 22.85
CA ALA A 130 7.54 -19.41 23.82
C ALA A 130 6.12 -20.02 23.74
N GLU A 131 5.28 -19.59 22.81
CA GLU A 131 3.85 -19.96 22.74
C GLU A 131 3.43 -20.61 21.41
N GLY A 132 4.38 -20.98 20.53
CA GLY A 132 4.06 -21.77 19.32
C GLY A 132 3.41 -20.98 18.17
N GLN A 133 3.48 -19.64 18.19
CA GLN A 133 3.09 -18.76 17.09
C GLN A 133 4.35 -18.09 16.48
N PRO A 134 4.90 -18.59 15.37
CA PRO A 134 6.14 -18.08 14.78
C PRO A 134 5.95 -16.82 13.91
N LEU A 135 4.72 -16.32 13.81
CA LEU A 135 4.35 -15.16 13.00
C LEU A 135 3.73 -14.07 13.88
N SER A 136 4.31 -12.87 13.84
CA SER A 136 3.68 -11.66 14.39
C SER A 136 3.05 -10.88 13.24
N ILE A 137 1.74 -10.62 13.31
CA ILE A 137 0.99 -9.89 12.28
C ILE A 137 0.36 -8.66 12.92
N VAL A 138 0.76 -7.47 12.46
CA VAL A 138 0.29 -6.18 12.97
C VAL A 138 -0.14 -5.29 11.82
N GLU A 139 -1.29 -4.63 11.95
CA GLU A 139 -1.69 -3.58 11.03
C GLU A 139 -1.19 -2.22 11.52
N THR A 140 -0.47 -1.50 10.67
CA THR A 140 0.06 -0.17 10.96
C THR A 140 -0.45 0.82 9.92
N ALA A 141 -0.88 2.02 10.36
CA ALA A 141 -1.29 3.12 9.50
C ALA A 141 -0.39 4.34 9.72
N VAL A 142 -0.19 5.14 8.67
CA VAL A 142 0.59 6.39 8.66
C VAL A 142 -0.30 7.61 8.91
#